data_AF-A0A259NPJ9-F1
#
_entry.id   AF-A0A259NPJ9-F1
#
_cell.length_a   1.000
_cell.length_b   1.000
_cell.length_c   1.000
_cell.angle_alpha   90.00
_cell.angle_beta   90.00
_cell.angle_gamma   90.00
#
_symmetry.space_group_name_H-M   'P 1'
#
loop_
_entity.id
_entity.type
_entity.pdbx_description
1 polymer ?
#
loop_
_entity_poly.entity_id
_entity_poly.type
_entity_poly.pdbx_seq_one_letter_code
_entity_poly.pdbx_strand_id
1 'polypeptide(L)'
;QAAYDVIGITSLGLRALSDGDPQQALQVLLSQEGIVKPFQKGWSMLSAVSRKTPGKNSLYGEVDEQLLQQVSSPPDAEDWPGWQAYQQALTEHHRHQAMQLLRQQFYQKQVFDEFEHFSLEEVLAEVVLYRAICNGDKVRQDLKKRLRQISLAEHWFSETYLLLQTEAVLSELPAENSAAIRADLGQHFIPALLRTLQFCRDYQRLQQTDASPEKLDAFEHKHGLQSPLLGWPHYLEL
;
A
#
# COMPACT_ATOMS: atom_id res chain seq x y z
N GLN A 1 21.27 6.24 26.05
CA GLN A 1 20.40 6.47 24.87
C GLN A 1 21.20 6.72 23.60
N ALA A 2 21.89 7.86 23.42
CA ALA A 2 22.63 8.16 22.18
C ALA A 2 23.61 7.05 21.72
N ALA A 3 24.31 6.41 22.66
CA ALA A 3 25.18 5.27 22.35
C ALA A 3 24.40 4.06 21.78
N TYR A 4 23.18 3.82 22.26
CA TYR A 4 22.34 2.70 21.81
C TYR A 4 21.81 2.94 20.41
N ASP A 5 21.48 4.21 20.11
CA ASP A 5 21.06 4.64 18.78
C ASP A 5 22.22 4.47 17.79
N VAL A 6 23.44 4.90 18.14
CA VAL A 6 24.64 4.71 17.31
C VAL A 6 24.91 3.23 17.05
N ILE A 7 24.82 2.37 18.06
CA ILE A 7 25.01 0.91 17.89
C ILE A 7 23.96 0.36 16.93
N GLY A 8 22.69 0.69 17.13
CA GLY A 8 21.59 0.24 16.26
C GLY A 8 21.76 0.69 14.80
N ILE A 9 22.02 1.98 14.58
CA ILE A 9 22.22 2.56 13.25
C ILE A 9 23.43 1.93 12.55
N THR A 10 24.55 1.79 13.27
CA THR A 10 25.78 1.21 12.73
C THR A 10 25.56 -0.26 12.37
N SER A 11 24.90 -1.05 13.23
CA SER A 11 24.55 -2.45 12.97
C SER A 11 23.64 -2.60 11.75
N LEU A 12 22.71 -1.67 11.54
CA LEU A 12 21.83 -1.65 10.37
C LEU A 12 22.62 -1.47 9.08
N GLY A 13 23.45 -0.43 9.03
CA GLY A 13 24.26 -0.16 7.84
C GLY A 13 25.33 -1.21 7.62
N LEU A 14 25.90 -1.79 8.68
CA LEU A 14 26.89 -2.85 8.57
C LEU A 14 26.29 -4.08 7.91
N ARG A 15 25.13 -4.52 8.39
CA ARG A 15 24.39 -5.65 7.81
C ARG A 15 24.01 -5.41 6.35
N ALA A 16 23.66 -4.18 5.98
CA ALA A 16 23.33 -3.81 4.60
C ALA A 16 24.56 -3.72 3.68
N LEU A 17 25.74 -3.37 4.21
CA LEU A 17 26.98 -3.31 3.43
C LEU A 17 27.64 -4.67 3.27
N SER A 18 27.33 -5.62 4.16
CA SER A 18 27.92 -6.96 4.19
C SER A 18 26.98 -8.04 3.66
N ASP A 19 25.77 -7.69 3.22
CA ASP A 19 24.70 -8.63 2.88
C ASP A 19 24.44 -9.69 3.98
N GLY A 20 24.66 -9.31 5.25
CA GLY A 20 24.55 -10.21 6.39
C GLY A 20 25.73 -11.18 6.59
N ASP A 21 26.78 -11.11 5.76
CA ASP A 21 28.00 -11.91 5.90
C ASP A 21 28.89 -11.37 7.05
N PRO A 22 29.18 -12.17 8.10
CA PRO A 22 30.02 -11.75 9.22
C PRO A 22 31.47 -11.43 8.85
N GLN A 23 32.04 -12.13 7.86
CA GLN A 23 33.42 -11.89 7.43
C GLN A 23 33.53 -10.56 6.67
N GLN A 24 32.55 -10.28 5.81
CA GLN A 24 32.49 -8.99 5.12
C GLN A 24 32.19 -7.84 6.10
N ALA A 25 31.31 -8.06 7.07
CA ALA A 25 31.05 -7.07 8.13
C ALA A 25 32.34 -6.73 8.89
N LEU A 26 33.12 -7.74 9.27
CA LEU A 26 34.42 -7.50 9.91
C LEU A 26 35.38 -6.71 9.00
N GLN A 27 35.44 -7.04 7.71
CA GLN A 27 36.27 -6.28 6.76
C GLN A 27 35.84 -4.81 6.66
N VAL A 28 34.53 -4.54 6.64
CA VAL A 28 33.98 -3.17 6.62
C VAL A 28 34.39 -2.41 7.90
N LEU A 29 34.31 -3.05 9.07
CA LEU A 29 34.69 -2.44 10.35
C LEU A 29 36.20 -2.17 10.46
N LEU A 30 37.03 -3.02 9.87
CA LEU A 30 38.49 -2.88 9.86
C LEU A 30 39.00 -1.94 8.76
N SER A 31 38.12 -1.44 7.89
CA SER A 31 38.47 -0.47 6.85
C SER A 31 38.84 0.90 7.44
N GLN A 32 39.46 1.76 6.63
CA GLN A 32 39.83 3.13 7.05
C GLN A 32 38.62 3.98 7.47
N GLU A 33 37.44 3.69 6.92
CA GLU A 33 36.20 4.39 7.25
C GLU A 33 35.53 3.82 8.52
N GLY A 34 35.97 2.65 8.97
CA GLY A 34 35.55 1.99 10.22
C GLY A 34 34.03 2.03 10.44
N ILE A 35 33.63 2.57 11.59
CA ILE A 35 32.22 2.72 11.99
C ILE A 35 31.46 3.82 11.23
N VAL A 36 32.17 4.77 10.60
CA VAL A 36 31.56 5.96 9.99
C VAL A 36 30.72 5.55 8.78
N LYS A 37 31.24 4.67 7.92
CA LYS A 37 30.53 4.22 6.72
C LYS A 37 29.26 3.40 7.04
N PRO A 38 29.29 2.38 7.92
CA PRO A 38 28.07 1.72 8.39
C PRO A 38 27.08 2.69 9.02
N PHE A 39 27.53 3.63 9.84
CA PHE A 39 26.64 4.63 10.44
C PHE A 39 25.93 5.47 9.37
N GLN A 40 26.66 6.03 8.41
CA GLN A 40 26.08 6.82 7.31
C GLN A 40 25.08 6.00 6.48
N LYS A 41 25.42 4.74 6.18
CA LYS A 41 24.51 3.85 5.45
C LYS A 41 23.23 3.59 6.25
N GLY A 42 23.34 3.23 7.53
CA GLY A 42 22.20 2.99 8.40
C GLY A 42 21.31 4.23 8.52
N TRP A 43 21.90 5.41 8.70
CA TRP A 43 21.17 6.67 8.76
C TRP A 43 20.40 6.97 7.47
N SER A 44 21.04 6.76 6.30
CA SER A 44 20.38 6.94 5.00
C SER A 44 19.19 5.99 4.79
N MET A 45 19.32 4.74 5.26
CA MET A 45 18.25 3.75 5.20
C MET A 45 17.06 4.18 6.06
N LEU A 46 17.30 4.58 7.31
CA LEU A 46 16.26 5.07 8.21
C LEU A 46 15.58 6.33 7.66
N SER A 47 16.35 7.27 7.13
CA SER A 47 15.83 8.52 6.57
C SER A 47 14.93 8.26 5.35
N ALA A 48 15.27 7.29 4.50
CA ALA A 48 14.49 6.96 3.32
C ALA A 48 13.09 6.41 3.65
N VAL A 49 12.99 5.54 4.68
CA VAL A 49 11.72 4.90 5.04
C VAL A 49 10.89 5.71 6.04
N SER A 50 11.50 6.70 6.68
CA SER A 50 10.85 7.55 7.68
C SER A 50 9.81 8.48 7.06
N ARG A 51 8.63 8.57 7.68
CA ARG A 51 7.59 9.50 7.27
C ARG A 51 7.82 10.85 7.93
N LYS A 52 8.05 11.89 7.14
CA LYS A 52 8.04 13.26 7.65
C LYS A 52 6.63 13.60 8.09
N THR A 53 6.41 13.78 9.39
CA THR A 53 5.16 14.34 9.90
C THR A 53 5.21 15.87 9.70
N PRO A 54 4.34 16.47 8.87
CA PRO A 54 4.30 17.91 8.69
C PRO A 54 4.08 18.62 10.04
N GLY A 55 4.88 19.65 10.34
CA GLY A 55 4.72 20.46 11.56
C GLY A 55 5.30 19.86 12.85
N LYS A 56 5.87 18.65 12.82
CA LYS A 56 6.71 18.13 13.92
C LYS A 56 8.18 18.29 13.58
N ASN A 57 8.87 19.16 14.33
CA ASN A 57 10.33 19.18 14.33
C ASN A 57 10.81 17.92 15.08
N SER A 58 11.24 16.90 14.37
CA SER A 58 11.91 15.75 14.97
C SER A 58 13.29 16.17 15.46
N LEU A 59 13.65 15.75 16.67
CA LEU A 59 15.02 15.88 17.21
C LEU A 59 16.06 15.18 16.33
N TYR A 60 15.61 14.22 15.52
CA TYR A 60 16.41 13.39 14.63
C TYR A 60 16.29 13.81 13.15
N GLY A 61 15.77 15.01 12.89
CA GLY A 61 15.65 15.57 11.54
C GLY A 61 14.65 14.81 10.68
N GLU A 62 15.15 13.99 9.74
CA GLU A 62 14.33 13.24 8.79
C GLU A 62 13.94 11.84 9.29
N VAL A 63 14.55 11.37 10.38
CA VAL A 63 14.30 10.04 10.92
C VAL A 63 13.13 10.06 11.90
N ASP A 64 12.25 9.08 11.74
CA ASP A 64 11.13 8.82 12.66
C ASP A 64 11.66 8.32 14.02
N GLU A 65 11.24 8.96 15.10
CA GLU A 65 11.73 8.67 16.45
C GLU A 65 11.34 7.26 16.92
N GLN A 66 10.14 6.80 16.58
CA GLN A 66 9.69 5.46 16.98
C GLN A 66 10.47 4.38 16.24
N LEU A 67 10.71 4.55 14.94
CA LEU A 67 11.56 3.67 14.17
C LEU A 67 12.99 3.66 14.72
N LEU A 68 13.54 4.83 15.06
CA LEU A 68 14.88 4.91 15.66
C LEU A 68 14.94 4.10 16.95
N GLN A 69 13.98 4.27 17.87
CA GLN A 69 13.92 3.53 19.13
C GLN A 69 13.84 2.00 18.93
N GLN A 70 13.13 1.54 17.90
CA GLN A 70 13.03 0.11 17.57
C GLN A 70 14.34 -0.46 17.01
N VAL A 71 15.16 0.37 16.38
CA VAL A 71 16.44 -0.01 15.78
C VAL A 71 17.59 0.14 16.78
N SER A 72 17.46 1.00 17.79
CA SER A 72 18.45 1.16 18.86
C SER A 72 18.72 -0.16 19.60
N SER A 73 19.96 -0.35 20.03
CA SER A 73 20.40 -1.59 20.66
C SER A 73 21.35 -1.29 21.81
N PRO A 74 21.13 -1.85 23.02
CA PRO A 74 22.12 -1.77 24.08
C PRO A 74 23.33 -2.65 23.72
N PRO A 75 24.54 -2.30 24.18
CA PRO A 75 25.78 -2.97 23.79
C PRO A 75 25.86 -4.45 24.22
N ASP A 76 25.05 -4.85 25.19
CA ASP A 76 24.97 -6.19 25.79
C ASP A 76 23.78 -7.01 25.28
N ALA A 77 23.05 -6.53 24.25
CA ALA A 77 21.97 -7.30 23.64
C ALA A 77 22.49 -8.57 22.95
N GLU A 78 21.97 -9.73 23.35
CA GLU A 78 22.23 -11.01 22.67
C GLU A 78 21.48 -11.10 21.32
N ASP A 79 20.26 -10.57 21.27
CA ASP A 79 19.43 -10.49 20.07
C ASP A 79 19.11 -9.04 19.72
N TRP A 80 19.14 -8.74 18.42
CA TRP A 80 18.83 -7.40 17.91
C TRP A 80 17.68 -7.43 16.89
N PRO A 81 16.45 -7.01 17.29
CA PRO A 81 15.29 -7.01 16.41
C PRO A 81 15.28 -5.84 15.42
N GLY A 82 16.24 -4.91 15.51
CA GLY A 82 16.25 -3.68 14.70
C GLY A 82 16.28 -3.93 13.18
N TRP A 83 16.88 -5.04 12.73
CA TRP A 83 16.79 -5.44 11.32
C TRP A 83 15.35 -5.73 10.88
N GLN A 84 14.59 -6.46 11.69
CA GLN A 84 13.19 -6.78 11.39
C GLN A 84 12.30 -5.54 11.44
N ALA A 85 12.53 -4.65 12.42
CA ALA A 85 11.84 -3.37 12.51
C ALA A 85 12.07 -2.51 11.26
N TYR A 86 13.32 -2.42 10.78
CA TYR A 86 13.63 -1.72 9.52
C TYR A 86 12.94 -2.37 8.31
N GLN A 87 12.98 -3.70 8.19
CA GLN A 87 12.33 -4.41 7.08
C GLN A 87 10.82 -4.15 7.06
N GLN A 88 10.17 -4.14 8.23
CA GLN A 88 8.76 -3.80 8.34
C GLN A 88 8.48 -2.36 7.89
N ALA A 89 9.30 -1.40 8.33
CA ALA A 89 9.18 0.00 7.92
C ALA A 89 9.40 0.18 6.41
N LEU A 90 10.35 -0.54 5.83
CA LEU A 90 10.63 -0.53 4.40
C LEU A 90 9.44 -1.05 3.58
N THR A 91 8.87 -2.19 3.97
CA THR A 91 7.66 -2.75 3.32
C THR A 91 6.51 -1.75 3.37
N GLU A 92 6.28 -1.15 4.53
CA GLU A 92 5.21 -0.19 4.73
C GLU A 92 5.43 1.11 3.93
N HIS A 93 6.69 1.55 3.79
CA HIS A 93 7.08 2.67 2.93
C HIS A 93 6.82 2.36 1.45
N HIS A 94 7.24 1.20 0.95
CA HIS A 94 6.98 0.78 -0.43
C HIS A 94 5.48 0.69 -0.72
N ARG A 95 4.70 0.16 0.22
CA ARG A 95 3.24 0.10 0.11
C ARG A 95 2.62 1.49 -0.02
N HIS A 96 3.11 2.47 0.75
CA HIS A 96 2.67 3.87 0.64
C HIS A 96 3.02 4.49 -0.70
N GLN A 97 4.25 4.30 -1.18
CA GLN A 97 4.67 4.78 -2.50
C GLN A 97 3.82 4.16 -3.62
N ALA A 98 3.55 2.86 -3.55
CA ALA A 98 2.70 2.17 -4.51
C ALA A 98 1.27 2.74 -4.53
N MET A 99 0.67 2.99 -3.37
CA MET A 99 -0.64 3.64 -3.28
C MET A 99 -0.63 5.05 -3.87
N GLN A 100 0.39 5.86 -3.58
CA GLN A 100 0.52 7.20 -4.16
C GLN A 100 0.65 7.15 -5.68
N LEU A 101 1.42 6.20 -6.20
CA LEU A 101 1.58 6.00 -7.64
C LEU A 101 0.26 5.61 -8.31
N LEU A 102 -0.47 4.64 -7.75
CA LEU A 102 -1.79 4.24 -8.25
C LEU A 102 -2.76 5.43 -8.28
N ARG A 103 -2.77 6.21 -7.20
CA ARG A 103 -3.59 7.42 -7.08
C ARG A 103 -3.23 8.47 -8.14
N GLN A 104 -1.96 8.77 -8.34
CA GLN A 104 -1.50 9.75 -9.33
C GLN A 104 -1.83 9.31 -10.76
N GLN A 105 -1.64 8.03 -11.07
CA GLN A 105 -1.84 7.50 -12.42
C GLN A 105 -3.33 7.38 -12.77
N PHE A 106 -4.12 6.76 -11.88
CA PHE A 106 -5.45 6.28 -12.23
C PHE A 106 -6.60 7.10 -11.69
N TYR A 107 -6.42 7.97 -10.70
CA TYR A 107 -7.52 8.79 -10.17
C TYR A 107 -7.53 10.17 -10.84
N GLN A 108 -8.73 10.72 -11.03
CA GLN A 108 -8.87 12.08 -11.53
C GLN A 108 -8.62 13.12 -10.44
N LYS A 109 -9.12 12.87 -9.23
CA LYS A 109 -8.88 13.74 -8.07
C LYS A 109 -7.50 13.40 -7.49
N GLN A 110 -6.69 14.42 -7.23
CA GLN A 110 -5.37 14.27 -6.62
C GLN A 110 -5.32 14.65 -5.14
N VAL A 111 -6.40 15.24 -4.62
CA VAL A 111 -6.55 15.55 -3.20
C VAL A 111 -7.36 14.43 -2.56
N PHE A 112 -6.69 13.62 -1.74
CA PHE A 112 -7.29 12.52 -0.99
C PHE A 112 -7.43 12.93 0.47
N ASP A 113 -8.42 12.38 1.15
CA ASP A 113 -8.57 12.59 2.57
C ASP A 113 -7.41 11.87 3.30
N GLU A 114 -6.72 12.58 4.18
CA GLU A 114 -5.63 12.01 5.00
C GLU A 114 -6.15 11.02 6.04
N PHE A 115 -7.46 11.07 6.35
CA PHE A 115 -8.14 10.16 7.27
C PHE A 115 -8.73 8.92 6.59
N GLU A 116 -8.71 8.85 5.25
CA GLU A 116 -9.13 7.65 4.52
C GLU A 116 -8.04 6.57 4.59
N HIS A 117 -8.24 5.61 5.50
CA HIS A 117 -7.36 4.46 5.69
C HIS A 117 -7.67 3.35 4.67
N PHE A 118 -7.28 3.56 3.41
CA PHE A 118 -7.31 2.51 2.41
C PHE A 118 -6.00 1.71 2.40
N SER A 119 -6.13 0.39 2.32
CA SER A 119 -5.04 -0.53 1.99
C SER A 119 -4.67 -0.47 0.51
N LEU A 120 -3.48 -0.96 0.17
CA LEU A 120 -3.03 -1.07 -1.23
C LEU A 120 -4.00 -1.91 -2.08
N GLU A 121 -4.55 -2.98 -1.51
CA GLU A 121 -5.52 -3.83 -2.19
C GLU A 121 -6.81 -3.07 -2.49
N GLU A 122 -7.33 -2.27 -1.56
CA GLU A 122 -8.54 -1.48 -1.77
C GLU A 122 -8.35 -0.43 -2.86
N VAL A 123 -7.22 0.28 -2.85
CA VAL A 123 -6.88 1.27 -3.88
C VAL A 123 -6.76 0.60 -5.25
N LEU A 124 -6.02 -0.52 -5.34
CA LEU A 124 -5.90 -1.25 -6.60
C LEU A 124 -7.25 -1.79 -7.06
N ALA A 125 -8.05 -2.34 -6.15
CA ALA A 125 -9.34 -2.91 -6.47
C ALA A 125 -10.33 -1.90 -7.03
N GLU A 126 -10.40 -0.70 -6.44
CA GLU A 126 -11.23 0.38 -6.96
C GLU A 126 -10.80 0.77 -8.37
N VAL A 127 -9.49 0.90 -8.61
CA VAL A 127 -8.93 1.17 -9.95
C VAL A 127 -9.33 0.09 -10.94
N VAL A 128 -9.12 -1.18 -10.60
CA VAL A 128 -9.42 -2.32 -11.48
C VAL A 128 -10.91 -2.39 -11.79
N LEU A 129 -11.78 -2.31 -10.78
CA LEU A 129 -13.24 -2.37 -10.97
C LEU A 129 -13.76 -1.18 -11.76
N TYR A 130 -13.36 0.03 -11.39
CA TYR A 130 -13.82 1.24 -12.07
C TYR A 130 -13.42 1.19 -13.55
N ARG A 131 -12.16 0.86 -13.86
CA ARG A 131 -11.68 0.78 -15.24
C ARG A 131 -12.36 -0.33 -16.01
N ALA A 132 -12.57 -1.49 -15.41
CA ALA A 132 -13.25 -2.62 -16.04
C ALA A 132 -14.70 -2.28 -16.43
N ILE A 133 -15.41 -1.51 -15.58
CA ILE A 133 -16.81 -1.12 -15.79
C ILE A 133 -16.89 0.11 -16.72
N CYS A 134 -15.97 1.06 -16.58
CA CYS A 134 -15.99 2.37 -17.25
C CYS A 134 -15.04 2.46 -18.45
N ASN A 135 -14.69 1.34 -19.07
CA ASN A 135 -13.90 1.27 -20.30
C ASN A 135 -12.53 1.98 -20.21
N GLY A 136 -11.80 1.78 -19.11
CA GLY A 136 -10.45 2.32 -18.92
C GLY A 136 -10.39 3.80 -18.54
N ASP A 137 -11.50 4.41 -18.14
CA ASP A 137 -11.50 5.78 -17.59
C ASP A 137 -10.70 5.89 -16.28
N LYS A 138 -10.26 7.11 -15.96
CA LYS A 138 -9.73 7.42 -14.63
C LYS A 138 -10.83 7.34 -13.58
N VAL A 139 -10.49 6.85 -12.38
CA VAL A 139 -11.39 6.72 -11.24
C VAL A 139 -11.96 8.08 -10.86
N ARG A 140 -13.28 8.14 -10.75
CA ARG A 140 -14.09 9.29 -10.31
C ARG A 140 -15.08 8.84 -9.25
N GLN A 141 -15.56 9.78 -8.45
CA GLN A 141 -16.59 9.55 -7.44
C GLN A 141 -18.01 9.49 -8.04
N ASP A 142 -18.17 8.73 -9.13
CA ASP A 142 -19.42 8.65 -9.90
C ASP A 142 -19.82 7.22 -10.30
N LEU A 143 -19.10 6.19 -9.84
CA LEU A 143 -19.35 4.80 -10.21
C LEU A 143 -20.82 4.39 -9.99
N LYS A 144 -21.41 4.68 -8.82
CA LYS A 144 -22.82 4.37 -8.51
C LYS A 144 -23.80 5.01 -9.49
N LYS A 145 -23.53 6.24 -9.95
CA LYS A 145 -24.33 6.97 -10.95
C LYS A 145 -24.13 6.40 -12.36
N ARG A 146 -22.89 6.11 -12.75
CA ARG A 146 -22.53 5.54 -14.07
C ARG A 146 -23.05 4.13 -14.24
N LEU A 147 -23.02 3.33 -13.18
CA LEU A 147 -23.44 1.93 -13.19
C LEU A 147 -24.89 1.79 -13.69
N ARG A 148 -25.78 2.73 -13.34
CA ARG A 148 -27.16 2.75 -13.85
C ARG A 148 -27.26 2.75 -15.39
N GLN A 149 -26.26 3.30 -16.09
CA GLN A 149 -26.26 3.51 -17.53
C GLN A 149 -25.44 2.47 -18.31
N ILE A 150 -24.68 1.61 -17.62
CA ILE A 150 -23.73 0.69 -18.25
C ILE A 150 -24.35 -0.69 -18.43
N SER A 151 -24.23 -1.30 -19.61
CA SER A 151 -24.62 -2.71 -19.79
C SER A 151 -23.49 -3.63 -19.35
N LEU A 152 -23.63 -4.26 -18.18
CA LEU A 152 -22.67 -5.25 -17.69
C LEU A 152 -22.71 -6.52 -18.56
N ALA A 153 -21.57 -6.95 -19.09
CA ALA A 153 -21.50 -8.13 -19.94
C ALA A 153 -21.21 -9.40 -19.13
N GLU A 154 -21.88 -10.51 -19.47
CA GLU A 154 -21.75 -11.79 -18.73
C GLU A 154 -20.30 -12.31 -18.67
N HIS A 155 -19.50 -12.09 -19.72
CA HIS A 155 -18.09 -12.53 -19.75
C HIS A 155 -17.19 -11.79 -18.73
N TRP A 156 -17.62 -10.63 -18.21
CA TRP A 156 -16.90 -9.90 -17.17
C TRP A 156 -16.90 -10.63 -15.83
N PHE A 157 -17.90 -11.47 -15.58
CA PHE A 157 -18.07 -12.21 -14.33
C PHE A 157 -17.23 -13.50 -14.32
N SER A 158 -15.93 -13.36 -14.61
CA SER A 158 -14.96 -14.45 -14.56
C SER A 158 -13.66 -14.00 -13.90
N GLU A 159 -13.02 -14.90 -13.15
CA GLU A 159 -11.72 -14.61 -12.54
C GLU A 159 -10.66 -14.31 -13.60
N THR A 160 -10.71 -15.00 -14.75
CA THR A 160 -9.81 -14.75 -15.88
C THR A 160 -9.93 -13.33 -16.41
N TYR A 161 -11.15 -12.81 -16.57
CA TYR A 161 -11.35 -11.43 -17.01
C TYR A 161 -10.75 -10.44 -15.99
N LEU A 162 -11.05 -10.60 -14.71
CA LEU A 162 -10.54 -9.71 -13.67
C LEU A 162 -9.02 -9.78 -13.51
N LEU A 163 -8.42 -10.95 -13.70
CA LEU A 163 -6.98 -11.11 -13.74
C LEU A 163 -6.38 -10.34 -14.92
N LEU A 164 -6.97 -10.43 -16.11
CA LEU A 164 -6.53 -9.66 -17.27
C LEU A 164 -6.67 -8.15 -17.06
N GLN A 165 -7.75 -7.69 -16.44
CA GLN A 165 -7.93 -6.27 -16.10
C GLN A 165 -6.91 -5.80 -15.05
N THR A 166 -6.61 -6.64 -14.06
CA THR A 166 -5.58 -6.35 -13.05
C THR A 166 -4.21 -6.23 -13.71
N GLU A 167 -3.84 -7.16 -14.58
CA GLU A 167 -2.58 -7.11 -15.31
C GLU A 167 -2.50 -5.91 -16.27
N ALA A 168 -3.60 -5.53 -16.92
CA ALA A 168 -3.66 -4.33 -17.75
C ALA A 168 -3.34 -3.07 -16.93
N VAL A 169 -3.94 -2.91 -15.74
CA VAL A 169 -3.62 -1.81 -14.81
C VAL A 169 -2.15 -1.84 -14.39
N LEU A 170 -1.63 -3.00 -13.98
CA LEU A 170 -0.25 -3.11 -13.52
C LEU A 170 0.78 -2.88 -14.64
N SER A 171 0.42 -3.16 -15.90
CA SER A 171 1.28 -2.94 -17.07
C SER A 171 1.51 -1.47 -17.41
N GLU A 172 0.63 -0.58 -16.93
CA GLU A 172 0.76 0.87 -17.09
C GLU A 172 1.69 1.50 -16.03
N LEU A 173 2.19 0.71 -15.07
CA LEU A 173 3.12 1.13 -14.03
C LEU A 173 4.56 0.72 -14.35
N PRO A 174 5.58 1.36 -13.77
CA PRO A 174 6.97 0.89 -13.85
C PRO A 174 7.09 -0.56 -13.36
N ALA A 175 7.93 -1.35 -14.04
CA ALA A 175 8.03 -2.79 -13.82
C ALA A 175 8.33 -3.16 -12.35
N GLU A 176 9.23 -2.42 -11.70
CA GLU A 176 9.61 -2.64 -10.30
C GLU A 176 8.43 -2.44 -9.34
N ASN A 177 7.66 -1.35 -9.52
CA ASN A 177 6.46 -1.09 -8.73
C ASN A 177 5.38 -2.14 -8.99
N SER A 178 5.19 -2.56 -10.24
CA SER A 178 4.21 -3.60 -10.58
C SER A 178 4.56 -4.93 -9.90
N ALA A 179 5.84 -5.30 -9.83
CA ALA A 179 6.29 -6.52 -9.18
C ALA A 179 6.10 -6.45 -7.65
N ALA A 180 6.42 -5.32 -7.05
CA ALA A 180 6.22 -5.09 -5.62
C ALA A 180 4.72 -5.16 -5.24
N ILE A 181 3.85 -4.53 -6.03
CA ILE A 181 2.40 -4.59 -5.81
C ILE A 181 1.92 -6.05 -5.88
N ARG A 182 2.32 -6.82 -6.90
CA ARG A 182 1.93 -8.24 -7.04
C ARG A 182 2.34 -9.09 -5.85
N ALA A 183 3.54 -8.87 -5.30
CA ALA A 183 4.02 -9.62 -4.15
C ALA A 183 3.20 -9.34 -2.87
N ASP A 184 2.60 -8.15 -2.79
CA ASP A 184 1.79 -7.70 -1.67
C ASP A 184 0.30 -8.08 -1.77
N LEU A 185 -0.19 -8.52 -2.94
CA LEU A 185 -1.58 -8.91 -3.12
C LEU A 185 -1.89 -10.23 -2.43
N GLY A 186 -3.01 -10.27 -1.71
CA GLY A 186 -3.53 -11.45 -1.06
C GLY A 186 -4.06 -12.48 -2.07
N GLN A 187 -4.01 -13.75 -1.68
CA GLN A 187 -4.46 -14.88 -2.50
C GLN A 187 -5.95 -14.81 -2.88
N HIS A 188 -6.74 -14.00 -2.16
CA HIS A 188 -8.18 -13.84 -2.37
C HIS A 188 -8.56 -12.54 -3.09
N PHE A 189 -7.60 -11.78 -3.61
CA PHE A 189 -7.84 -10.51 -4.29
C PHE A 189 -8.82 -10.67 -5.48
N ILE A 190 -8.54 -11.57 -6.43
CA ILE A 190 -9.40 -11.78 -7.61
C ILE A 190 -10.78 -12.35 -7.24
N PRO A 191 -10.90 -13.37 -6.37
CA PRO A 191 -12.21 -13.81 -5.88
C PRO A 191 -13.00 -12.69 -5.18
N ALA A 192 -12.34 -11.81 -4.42
CA ALA A 192 -12.99 -10.68 -3.78
C ALA A 192 -13.52 -9.66 -4.81
N LEU A 193 -12.73 -9.33 -5.83
CA LEU A 193 -13.17 -8.49 -6.94
C LEU A 193 -14.38 -9.06 -7.67
N LEU A 194 -14.40 -10.37 -7.91
CA LEU A 194 -15.52 -11.04 -8.57
C LEU A 194 -16.81 -10.91 -7.76
N ARG A 195 -16.72 -11.07 -6.43
CA ARG A 195 -17.87 -10.85 -5.53
C ARG A 195 -18.36 -9.40 -5.58
N THR A 196 -17.44 -8.42 -5.56
CA THR A 196 -17.83 -7.00 -5.70
C THR A 196 -18.48 -6.72 -7.05
N LEU A 197 -17.99 -7.30 -8.15
CA LEU A 197 -18.59 -7.14 -9.47
C LEU A 197 -20.00 -7.77 -9.53
N GLN A 198 -20.18 -8.95 -8.94
CA GLN A 198 -21.50 -9.57 -8.78
C GLN A 198 -22.45 -8.68 -7.98
N PHE A 199 -21.96 -8.10 -6.89
CA PHE A 199 -22.69 -7.10 -6.11
C PHE A 199 -23.08 -5.88 -6.97
N CYS A 200 -22.18 -5.36 -7.82
CA CYS A 200 -22.48 -4.26 -8.73
C CYS A 200 -23.68 -4.60 -9.65
N ARG A 201 -23.76 -5.83 -10.16
CA ARG A 201 -24.90 -6.26 -10.99
C ARG A 201 -26.22 -6.27 -10.22
N ASP A 202 -26.21 -6.79 -8.99
CA ASP A 202 -27.41 -6.84 -8.17
C ASP A 202 -27.83 -5.44 -7.69
N TYR A 203 -26.85 -4.59 -7.35
CA TYR A 203 -27.05 -3.18 -7.04
C TYR A 203 -27.65 -2.42 -8.22
N GLN A 204 -27.13 -2.61 -9.43
CA GLN A 204 -27.66 -2.02 -10.65
C GLN A 204 -29.11 -2.45 -10.90
N ARG A 205 -29.41 -3.74 -10.75
CA ARG A 205 -30.79 -4.26 -10.91
C ARG A 205 -31.73 -3.58 -9.91
N LEU A 206 -31.29 -3.38 -8.68
CA LEU A 206 -32.07 -2.68 -7.65
C LEU A 206 -32.27 -1.19 -8.01
N GLN A 207 -31.24 -0.50 -8.49
CA GLN A 207 -31.36 0.88 -8.97
C GLN A 207 -32.35 1.01 -10.15
N GLN A 208 -32.39 0.03 -11.04
CA GLN A 208 -33.33 0.02 -12.19
C GLN A 208 -34.79 -0.17 -11.75
N THR A 209 -35.05 -0.67 -10.54
CA THR A 209 -36.41 -0.74 -9.97
C THR A 209 -36.84 0.57 -9.28
N ASP A 210 -36.09 1.66 -9.46
CA ASP A 210 -36.28 2.94 -8.77
C ASP A 210 -36.39 2.77 -7.24
N ALA A 211 -35.55 1.91 -6.68
CA ALA A 211 -35.41 1.74 -5.24
C ALA A 211 -35.04 3.06 -4.57
N SER A 212 -35.59 3.31 -3.37
CA SER A 212 -35.24 4.50 -2.60
C SER A 212 -33.76 4.47 -2.17
N PRO A 213 -33.14 5.64 -1.93
CA PRO A 213 -31.75 5.71 -1.45
C PRO A 213 -31.51 4.85 -0.21
N GLU A 214 -32.44 4.85 0.75
CA GLU A 214 -32.34 4.08 1.99
C GLU A 214 -32.33 2.57 1.72
N LYS A 215 -33.03 2.12 0.68
CA LYS A 215 -33.05 0.70 0.28
C LYS A 215 -31.73 0.30 -0.37
N LEU A 216 -31.09 1.20 -1.13
CA LEU A 216 -29.76 0.98 -1.70
C LEU A 216 -28.70 0.96 -0.59
N ASP A 217 -28.76 1.90 0.35
CA ASP A 217 -27.85 1.95 1.50
C ASP A 217 -27.98 0.71 2.39
N ALA A 218 -29.21 0.27 2.68
CA ALA A 218 -29.45 -0.95 3.44
C ALA A 218 -28.91 -2.20 2.72
N PHE A 219 -28.98 -2.22 1.38
CA PHE A 219 -28.43 -3.29 0.56
C PHE A 219 -26.90 -3.31 0.62
N GLU A 220 -26.25 -2.15 0.47
CA GLU A 220 -24.80 -1.99 0.64
C GLU A 220 -24.34 -2.47 2.02
N HIS A 221 -25.00 -1.97 3.08
CA HIS A 221 -24.64 -2.31 4.46
C HIS A 221 -24.79 -3.80 4.74
N LYS A 222 -25.90 -4.42 4.29
CA LYS A 222 -26.13 -5.85 4.47
C LYS A 222 -25.06 -6.70 3.79
N HIS A 223 -24.68 -6.35 2.56
CA HIS A 223 -23.64 -7.09 1.84
C HIS A 223 -22.25 -6.86 2.45
N GLY A 224 -21.93 -5.64 2.84
CA GLY A 224 -20.67 -5.30 3.51
C GLY A 224 -20.47 -6.05 4.84
N LEU A 225 -21.55 -6.31 5.59
CA LEU A 225 -21.51 -7.14 6.80
C LEU A 225 -21.25 -8.63 6.52
N GLN A 226 -21.70 -9.14 5.38
CA GLN A 226 -21.53 -10.55 5.01
C GLN A 226 -20.17 -10.82 4.37
N SER A 227 -19.65 -9.87 3.60
CA SER A 227 -18.35 -9.97 2.94
C SER A 227 -17.82 -8.57 2.60
N PRO A 228 -16.51 -8.32 2.77
CA PRO A 228 -15.91 -7.06 2.37
C PRO A 228 -16.13 -6.79 0.87
N LEU A 229 -16.68 -5.61 0.55
CA LEU A 229 -16.90 -5.14 -0.82
C LEU A 229 -15.63 -4.45 -1.33
N LEU A 230 -14.62 -5.26 -1.65
CA LEU A 230 -13.31 -4.78 -2.07
C LEU A 230 -13.42 -3.91 -3.34
N GLY A 231 -12.94 -2.67 -3.27
CA GLY A 231 -12.98 -1.69 -4.36
C GLY A 231 -14.35 -1.06 -4.64
N TRP A 232 -15.38 -1.36 -3.83
CA TRP A 232 -16.63 -0.63 -3.89
C TRP A 232 -16.47 0.75 -3.23
N PRO A 233 -16.94 1.83 -3.87
CA PRO A 233 -16.79 3.16 -3.32
C PRO A 233 -17.67 3.41 -2.10
N HIS A 234 -17.05 4.02 -1.08
CA HIS A 234 -17.72 4.43 0.16
C HIS A 234 -18.09 5.92 0.20
N TYR A 235 -17.83 6.66 -0.87
CA TYR A 235 -18.18 8.08 -0.91
C TYR A 235 -19.71 8.26 -0.88
N LEU A 236 -20.16 9.25 -0.11
CA LEU A 236 -21.55 9.69 -0.11
C LEU A 236 -21.88 10.29 -1.48
N GLU A 237 -23.05 9.97 -2.03
CA GLU A 237 -23.54 10.66 -3.23
C GLU A 237 -23.81 12.13 -2.86
N LEU A 238 -22.97 13.03 -3.37
CA LEU A 238 -23.24 14.48 -3.39
C LEU A 238 -24.23 14.81 -4.53
#